data_AF-A0A7S2CQM0-F1
#
_entry.id   AF-A0A7S2CQM0-F1
#
_cell.length_a   1.000
_cell.length_b   1.000
_cell.length_c   1.000
_cell.angle_alpha   90.00
_cell.angle_beta   90.00
_cell.angle_gamma   90.00
#
_symmetry.space_group_name_H-M   'P 1'
#
loop_
_entity.id
_entity.type
_entity.pdbx_description
1 polymer ?
#
loop_
_entity_poly.entity_id
_entity_poly.type
_entity_poly.pdbx_seq_one_letter_code
_entity_poly.pdbx_strand_id
1 'polypeptide(L)'
;ATNTGENVSLSRTLLAARGLACDRVVVVQKPFMERRSWATLKRVWPEADAVISSPPLSLDECLEGCGVPADVLLAIMVGDLQRVRLYSLPPRRFQIRQPIPLEVWTSYEALVARGY
;
A
#
# COMPACT_ATOMS: atom_id res chain seq x y z
N ALA A 1 13.57 0.76 9.37
CA ALA A 1 12.41 1.40 8.72
C ALA A 1 11.15 0.89 9.41
N THR A 2 10.23 1.79 9.76
CA THR A 2 9.06 1.47 10.62
C THR A 2 7.72 1.64 9.91
N ASN A 3 7.70 2.23 8.72
CA ASN A 3 6.51 2.47 7.92
C ASN A 3 6.82 2.51 6.41
N THR A 4 5.78 2.47 5.57
CA THR A 4 5.92 2.44 4.11
C THR A 4 6.69 3.65 3.56
N GLY A 5 6.52 4.84 4.14
CA GLY A 5 7.22 6.05 3.69
C GLY A 5 8.72 5.99 3.99
N GLU A 6 9.07 5.54 5.19
CA GLU A 6 10.46 5.28 5.56
C GLU A 6 11.10 4.21 4.71
N ASN A 7 10.39 3.12 4.39
CA ASN A 7 10.91 2.09 3.49
C ASN A 7 11.37 2.72 2.17
N VAL A 8 10.52 3.55 1.55
CA VAL A 8 10.86 4.24 0.30
C VAL A 8 12.04 5.20 0.47
N SER A 9 12.00 6.08 1.47
CA SER A 9 13.02 7.11 1.68
C SER A 9 14.40 6.52 2.01
N LEU A 10 14.43 5.50 2.87
CA LEU A 10 15.66 4.82 3.27
C LEU A 10 16.22 3.99 2.11
N SER A 11 15.38 3.29 1.34
CA SER A 11 15.83 2.58 0.13
C SER A 11 16.43 3.53 -0.91
N ARG A 12 15.79 4.68 -1.17
CA ARG A 12 16.34 5.72 -2.06
C ARG A 12 17.70 6.21 -1.59
N THR A 13 17.81 6.55 -0.30
CA THR A 13 19.05 7.02 0.33
C THR A 13 20.16 5.98 0.21
N LEU A 14 19.82 4.71 0.42
CA LEU A 14 20.75 3.59 0.36
C LEU A 14 21.32 3.34 -1.04
N LEU A 15 20.48 3.50 -2.08
CA LEU A 15 20.90 3.41 -3.49
C LEU A 15 21.85 4.56 -3.85
N ALA A 16 21.49 5.80 -3.48
CA ALA A 16 22.32 6.97 -3.72
C ALA A 16 23.69 6.87 -3.03
N ALA A 17 23.73 6.39 -1.78
CA ALA A 17 24.98 6.18 -1.04
C ALA A 17 25.92 5.14 -1.68
N ARG A 18 25.38 4.25 -2.53
CA ARG A 18 26.16 3.29 -3.33
C ARG A 18 26.51 3.80 -4.73
N GLY A 19 26.15 5.04 -5.07
CA GLY A 19 26.33 5.58 -6.42
C GLY A 19 25.43 4.92 -7.46
N LEU A 20 24.34 4.26 -7.05
CA LEU A 20 23.40 3.61 -7.94
C LEU A 20 22.30 4.61 -8.33
N ALA A 21 22.43 5.22 -9.50
CA ALA A 21 21.37 6.00 -10.11
C ALA A 21 20.29 5.06 -10.66
N CYS A 22 19.24 4.82 -9.87
CA CYS A 22 18.11 3.97 -10.25
C CYS A 22 16.87 4.82 -10.49
N ASP A 23 16.58 5.07 -11.77
CA ASP A 23 15.32 5.73 -12.15
C ASP A 23 14.18 4.73 -12.25
N ARG A 24 14.50 3.44 -12.46
CA ARG A 24 13.54 2.33 -12.54
C ARG A 24 13.62 1.40 -11.34
N VAL A 25 12.49 1.20 -10.67
CA VAL A 25 12.42 0.35 -9.47
C VAL A 25 11.22 -0.59 -9.51
N VAL A 26 11.42 -1.82 -9.05
CA VAL A 26 10.31 -2.74 -8.76
C VAL A 26 10.10 -2.77 -7.27
N VAL A 27 8.88 -2.48 -6.82
CA VAL A 27 8.50 -2.50 -5.41
C VAL A 27 7.58 -3.70 -5.18
N VAL A 28 8.08 -4.68 -4.43
CA VAL A 28 7.34 -5.89 -4.11
C VAL A 28 6.59 -5.74 -2.79
N GLN A 29 5.28 -6.04 -2.77
CA GLN A 29 4.45 -6.02 -1.57
C GLN A 29 3.48 -7.21 -1.51
N LYS A 30 2.75 -7.33 -0.39
CA LYS A 30 1.54 -8.14 -0.25
C LYS A 30 0.45 -7.59 -1.19
N PRO A 31 -0.40 -8.45 -1.77
CA PRO A 31 -1.39 -8.03 -2.79
C PRO A 31 -2.30 -6.88 -2.35
N PHE A 32 -2.84 -6.95 -1.14
CA PHE A 32 -3.73 -5.92 -0.60
C PHE A 32 -3.04 -4.60 -0.22
N MET A 33 -1.71 -4.52 -0.31
CA MET A 33 -0.93 -3.32 0.01
C MET A 33 -0.42 -2.57 -1.23
N GLU A 34 -0.60 -3.10 -2.44
CA GLU A 34 0.00 -2.55 -3.66
C GLU A 34 -0.39 -1.09 -3.91
N ARG A 35 -1.69 -0.78 -3.87
CA ARG A 35 -2.20 0.57 -4.13
C ARG A 35 -1.68 1.61 -3.13
N ARG A 36 -1.56 1.19 -1.86
CA ARG A 36 -1.00 2.02 -0.79
C ARG A 36 0.49 2.27 -1.01
N SER A 37 1.24 1.23 -1.37
CA SER A 37 2.66 1.34 -1.72
C SER A 37 2.89 2.26 -2.91
N TRP A 38 2.07 2.15 -3.96
CA TRP A 38 2.12 3.07 -5.10
C TRP A 38 1.92 4.52 -4.69
N ALA A 39 0.85 4.78 -3.93
CA ALA A 39 0.49 6.14 -3.53
C ALA A 39 1.52 6.77 -2.58
N THR A 40 2.13 5.97 -1.70
CA THR A 40 3.24 6.42 -0.83
C THR A 40 4.50 6.66 -1.65
N LEU A 41 4.86 5.75 -2.55
CA LEU A 41 6.04 5.90 -3.40
C LEU A 41 5.95 7.18 -4.23
N LYS A 42 4.84 7.43 -4.91
CA LYS A 42 4.65 8.65 -5.71
C LYS A 42 4.60 9.93 -4.87
N ARG A 43 4.39 9.83 -3.55
CA ARG A 43 4.51 10.97 -2.64
C ARG A 43 5.96 11.24 -2.21
N VAL A 44 6.73 10.19 -1.95
CA VAL A 44 8.07 10.26 -1.34
C VAL A 44 9.19 10.31 -2.40
N TRP A 45 9.01 9.61 -3.51
CA TRP A 45 9.95 9.52 -4.63
C TRP A 45 9.18 9.64 -5.96
N PRO A 46 8.63 10.84 -6.28
CA PRO A 46 7.79 11.03 -7.46
C PRO A 46 8.53 10.80 -8.78
N GLU A 47 9.85 11.02 -8.79
CA GLU A 47 10.69 10.89 -10.00
C GLU A 47 10.95 9.43 -10.41
N ALA A 48 10.77 8.45 -9.49
CA ALA A 48 10.99 7.06 -9.81
C ALA A 48 9.92 6.55 -10.81
N ASP A 49 10.39 5.97 -11.91
CA ASP A 49 9.61 5.08 -12.76
C ASP A 49 9.49 3.73 -12.06
N ALA A 50 8.32 3.46 -11.51
CA ALA A 50 8.15 2.34 -10.60
C ALA A 50 7.07 1.40 -11.08
N VAL A 51 7.31 0.12 -10.83
CA VAL A 51 6.34 -0.94 -11.00
C VAL A 51 6.07 -1.53 -9.62
N ILE A 52 4.81 -1.56 -9.21
CA ILE A 52 4.41 -2.30 -8.03
C ILE A 52 4.07 -3.73 -8.45
N SER A 53 4.49 -4.70 -7.65
CA SER A 53 4.18 -6.11 -7.87
C SER A 53 3.91 -6.81 -6.55
N SER A 54 3.05 -7.81 -6.61
CA SER A 54 2.86 -8.80 -5.56
C SER A 54 2.82 -10.20 -6.17
N PRO A 55 2.94 -11.25 -5.34
CA PRO A 55 2.49 -12.58 -5.75
C PRO A 55 1.05 -12.50 -6.29
N PRO A 56 0.73 -13.16 -7.41
CA PRO A 56 -0.60 -13.10 -8.03
C PRO A 56 -1.57 -14.05 -7.30
N LEU A 57 -1.88 -13.71 -6.05
CA LEU A 57 -2.76 -14.51 -5.19
C LEU A 57 -4.17 -13.96 -5.21
N SER A 58 -5.15 -14.85 -5.31
CA SER A 58 -6.56 -14.59 -5.01
C SER A 58 -6.78 -14.35 -3.52
N LEU A 59 -7.99 -13.89 -3.17
CA LEU A 59 -8.38 -13.72 -1.76
C LEU A 59 -8.36 -15.07 -1.02
N ASP A 60 -8.89 -16.13 -1.64
CA ASP A 60 -8.94 -17.46 -1.03
C ASP A 60 -7.53 -18.01 -0.76
N GLU A 61 -6.62 -17.88 -1.73
CA GLU A 61 -5.22 -18.25 -1.53
C GLU A 61 -4.54 -17.41 -0.43
N CYS A 62 -4.93 -16.14 -0.26
CA CYS A 62 -4.43 -15.33 0.84
C CYS A 62 -4.97 -15.78 2.20
N LEU A 63 -6.26 -16.13 2.27
CA LEU A 63 -6.93 -16.61 3.49
C LEU A 63 -6.32 -17.93 3.98
N GLU A 64 -5.92 -18.80 3.05
CA GLU A 64 -5.28 -20.08 3.37
C GLU A 64 -3.77 -19.94 3.61
N GLY A 65 -3.10 -19.12 2.79
CA GLY A 65 -1.64 -19.15 2.64
C GLY A 65 -0.85 -18.00 3.26
N CYS A 66 -1.49 -16.89 3.68
CA CYS A 66 -0.76 -15.74 4.21
C CYS A 66 -0.31 -15.88 5.68
N GLY A 67 -0.68 -16.97 6.36
CA GLY A 67 -0.31 -17.22 7.75
C GLY A 67 -0.94 -16.24 8.76
N VAL A 68 -2.07 -15.64 8.38
CA VAL A 68 -2.84 -14.71 9.21
C VAL A 68 -4.28 -15.20 9.28
N PRO A 69 -4.94 -15.18 10.45
CA PRO A 69 -6.36 -15.51 10.56
C PRO A 69 -7.23 -14.68 9.59
N ALA A 70 -8.29 -15.30 9.07
CA ALA A 70 -9.16 -14.70 8.06
C ALA A 70 -9.74 -13.34 8.48
N ASP A 71 -10.21 -13.25 9.71
CA ASP A 71 -10.76 -12.04 10.31
C ASP A 71 -9.71 -10.91 10.38
N VAL A 72 -8.48 -11.25 10.79
CA VAL A 72 -7.37 -10.32 10.84
C VAL A 72 -6.96 -9.86 9.44
N LEU A 73 -6.94 -10.76 8.44
CA LEU A 73 -6.65 -10.39 7.06
C LEU A 73 -7.67 -9.37 6.52
N LEU A 74 -8.96 -9.63 6.73
CA LEU A 74 -10.04 -8.74 6.33
C LEU A 74 -9.92 -7.37 7.02
N ALA A 75 -9.67 -7.34 8.33
CA ALA A 75 -9.44 -6.09 9.07
C ALA A 75 -8.23 -5.30 8.54
N ILE A 76 -7.14 -5.99 8.15
CA ILE A 76 -5.98 -5.35 7.52
C ILE A 76 -6.37 -4.72 6.18
N MET A 77 -7.12 -5.43 5.34
CA MET A 77 -7.58 -4.93 4.03
C MET A 77 -8.48 -3.71 4.17
N VAL A 78 -9.46 -3.76 5.09
CA VAL A 78 -10.36 -2.64 5.41
C VAL A 78 -9.57 -1.44 5.90
N GLY A 79 -8.66 -1.65 6.85
CA GLY A 79 -7.78 -0.60 7.36
C GLY A 79 -6.86 0.01 6.29
N ASP A 80 -6.39 -0.78 5.34
CA ASP A 80 -5.55 -0.27 4.25
C ASP A 80 -6.33 0.59 3.26
N LEU A 81 -7.56 0.20 2.91
CA LEU A 81 -8.44 1.04 2.09
C LEU A 81 -8.79 2.35 2.80
N GLN A 82 -9.05 2.32 4.11
CA GLN A 82 -9.23 3.53 4.90
C GLN A 82 -8.01 4.46 4.79
N ARG A 83 -6.80 3.92 4.92
CA ARG A 83 -5.56 4.70 4.83
C ARG A 83 -5.34 5.27 3.44
N VAL A 84 -5.67 4.55 2.38
CA VAL A 84 -5.61 5.08 1.00
C VAL A 84 -6.41 6.37 0.87
N ARG A 85 -7.58 6.47 1.52
CA ARG A 85 -8.35 7.71 1.59
C ARG A 85 -7.71 8.72 2.54
N LEU A 86 -7.57 8.38 3.82
CA LEU A 86 -7.22 9.34 4.87
C LEU A 86 -5.80 9.88 4.77
N TYR A 87 -4.82 9.07 4.36
CA TYR A 87 -3.42 9.50 4.35
C TYR A 87 -3.11 10.46 3.20
N SER A 88 -4.00 10.57 2.21
CA SER A 88 -3.90 11.57 1.16
C SER A 88 -4.39 12.97 1.59
N LEU A 89 -5.12 13.04 2.71
CA LEU A 89 -5.75 14.26 3.21
C LEU A 89 -4.84 15.01 4.22
N PRO A 90 -5.07 16.32 4.42
CA PRO A 90 -4.47 17.07 5.52
C PRO A 90 -4.85 16.49 6.90
N PRO A 91 -3.98 16.60 7.92
CA PRO A 91 -2.63 17.19 7.88
C PRO A 91 -1.54 16.20 7.42
N ARG A 92 -1.86 14.91 7.27
CA ARG A 92 -0.87 13.83 7.08
C ARG A 92 -0.17 13.91 5.72
N ARG A 93 -0.93 13.93 4.61
CA ARG A 93 -0.41 13.95 3.22
C ARG A 93 0.76 12.97 2.98
N PHE A 94 0.68 11.76 3.54
CA PHE A 94 1.69 10.71 3.40
C PHE A 94 1.58 9.95 2.07
N GLN A 95 0.46 10.11 1.35
CA GLN A 95 0.18 9.48 0.07
C GLN A 95 -0.35 10.52 -0.92
N ILE A 96 -0.19 10.27 -2.22
CA ILE A 96 -0.98 10.97 -3.22
C ILE A 96 -2.45 10.50 -3.16
N ARG A 97 -3.39 11.33 -3.61
CA ARG A 97 -4.80 10.94 -3.68
C ARG A 97 -4.97 9.77 -4.65
N GLN A 98 -5.81 8.81 -4.28
CA GLN A 98 -6.21 7.70 -5.15
C GLN A 98 -7.72 7.77 -5.40
N PRO A 99 -8.18 7.57 -6.63
CA PRO A 99 -9.59 7.35 -6.88
C PRO A 99 -10.02 6.04 -6.21
N ILE A 100 -11.16 6.08 -5.51
CA ILE A 100 -11.79 4.91 -4.90
C ILE A 100 -13.18 4.80 -5.55
N PRO A 101 -13.44 3.74 -6.34
CA PRO A 101 -14.76 3.50 -6.91
C PRO A 101 -15.84 3.44 -5.84
N LEU A 102 -17.07 3.84 -6.19
CA LEU A 102 -18.17 3.87 -5.23
C LEU A 102 -18.47 2.47 -4.70
N GLU A 103 -18.50 1.43 -5.56
CA GLU A 103 -18.76 0.07 -5.09
C GLU A 103 -17.72 -0.44 -4.09
N VAL A 104 -16.46 -0.03 -4.25
CA VAL A 104 -15.36 -0.37 -3.33
C VAL A 104 -15.57 0.33 -1.99
N TRP A 105 -15.96 1.60 -2.00
CA TRP A 105 -16.22 2.36 -0.76
C TRP A 105 -17.48 1.85 -0.03
N THR A 106 -18.55 1.53 -0.75
CA THR A 106 -19.76 0.92 -0.18
C THR A 106 -19.45 -0.43 0.46
N SER A 107 -18.61 -1.26 -0.18
CA SER A 107 -18.16 -2.54 0.39
C SER A 107 -17.35 -2.34 1.68
N TYR A 108 -16.48 -1.32 1.71
CA TYR A 108 -15.77 -0.92 2.91
C TYR A 108 -16.72 -0.53 4.04
N GLU A 109 -17.71 0.33 3.79
CA GLU A 109 -18.68 0.75 4.81
C GLU A 109 -19.49 -0.43 5.35
N ALA A 110 -19.86 -1.38 4.48
CA ALA A 110 -20.58 -2.58 4.86
C ALA A 110 -19.73 -3.53 5.74
N LEU A 111 -18.42 -3.58 5.54
CA LEU A 111 -17.50 -4.37 6.37
C LEU A 111 -17.25 -3.67 7.72
N VAL A 112 -17.06 -2.35 7.72
CA VAL A 112 -16.93 -1.56 8.95
C VAL A 112 -18.17 -1.68 9.84
N ALA A 113 -19.37 -1.65 9.25
CA ALA A 113 -20.62 -1.87 9.99
C ALA A 113 -20.72 -3.26 10.64
N ARG A 114 -19.94 -4.25 10.16
CA ARG A 114 -19.85 -5.60 10.71
C ARG A 114 -18.71 -5.77 11.71
N GLY A 115 -17.95 -4.71 12.01
CA GLY A 115 -16.88 -4.70 13.02
C GLY A 115 -15.47 -4.91 12.48
N TYR A 116 -15.25 -4.79 11.17
CA TYR A 116 -13.93 -4.85 10.53
C TYR A 116 -13.24 -3.49 10.39
#